data_AF-A0A7L2L7B6-F1
#
_entry.id   AF-A0A7L2L7B6-F1
#
_cell.length_a   1.000
_cell.length_b   1.000
_cell.length_c   1.000
_cell.angle_alpha   90.00
_cell.angle_beta   90.00
_cell.angle_gamma   90.00
#
_symmetry.space_group_name_H-M   'P 1'
#
loop_
_entity.id
_entity.type
_entity.pdbx_description
1 polymer ?
#
loop_
_entity_poly.entity_id
_entity_poly.type
_entity_poly.pdbx_seq_one_letter_code
_entity_poly.pdbx_strand_id
1 'polypeptide(L)'
;TTREGDWLRGSWGRPESCPPGQRLVSFRLRVEAPRGVWDDTAANALAAICSGGSVLEGRGGPQGTWGNWSLPCPPGAGVCGLRTRLEPPQRGGDDTGLNDVDLYCCS
;
A
#
# COMPACT_ATOMS: atom_id res chain seq x y z
N THR A 1 -8.29 11.70 -1.84
CA THR A 1 -7.93 12.16 -0.48
C THR A 1 -7.29 11.01 0.24
N THR A 2 -6.11 11.20 0.81
CA THR A 2 -5.41 10.21 1.64
C THR A 2 -5.54 10.61 3.10
N ARG A 3 -5.54 9.61 3.99
CA ARG A 3 -5.42 9.79 5.43
C ARG A 3 -4.30 8.88 5.92
N GLU A 4 -3.61 9.29 6.97
CA GLU A 4 -2.57 8.50 7.64
C GLU A 4 -2.97 8.18 9.09
N GLY A 5 -2.27 7.21 9.68
CA GLY A 5 -2.43 6.86 11.09
C GLY A 5 -1.73 7.82 12.05
N ASP A 6 -1.93 7.64 13.35
CA ASP A 6 -1.35 8.55 14.37
C ASP A 6 0.18 8.53 14.34
N TRP A 7 0.77 9.72 14.30
CA TRP A 7 2.21 9.98 14.12
C TRP A 7 3.11 9.47 15.24
N LEU A 8 2.52 9.04 16.36
CA LEU A 8 3.23 8.55 17.54
C LEU A 8 3.79 7.13 17.38
N ARG A 9 3.43 6.40 16.32
CA ARG A 9 3.90 5.02 16.08
C ARG A 9 4.46 4.83 14.67
N GLY A 10 5.80 4.86 14.55
CA GLY A 10 6.54 4.50 13.33
C GLY A 10 7.57 5.54 12.90
N SER A 11 8.40 5.19 11.92
CA SER A 11 9.31 6.13 11.25
C SER A 11 9.23 5.93 9.73
N TRP A 12 9.38 7.02 8.99
CA TRP A 12 9.42 6.97 7.53
C TRP A 12 10.69 6.28 7.05
N GLY A 13 10.53 5.23 6.24
CA GLY A 13 11.63 4.63 5.51
C GLY A 13 12.17 5.55 4.41
N ARG A 14 13.30 5.17 3.80
CA ARG A 14 13.78 5.86 2.60
C ARG A 14 12.77 5.68 1.46
N PRO A 15 12.48 6.73 0.68
CA PRO A 15 11.62 6.59 -0.48
C PRO A 15 12.30 5.71 -1.53
N GLU A 16 11.53 4.80 -2.12
CA GLU A 16 11.92 4.05 -3.32
C GLU A 16 11.20 4.63 -4.53
N SER A 17 11.84 4.58 -5.69
CA SER A 17 11.32 5.19 -6.91
C SER A 17 11.65 4.34 -8.12
N CYS A 18 10.78 4.41 -9.12
CA CYS A 18 11.02 3.74 -10.39
C CYS A 18 12.28 4.29 -11.08
N PRO A 19 12.93 3.49 -11.95
CA PRO A 19 14.04 3.98 -12.75
C PRO A 19 13.69 5.25 -13.53
N PRO A 20 14.68 6.10 -13.89
CA PRO A 20 14.43 7.34 -14.61
C PRO A 20 13.56 7.15 -15.86
N GLY A 21 12.54 7.99 -16.01
CA GLY A 21 11.59 7.94 -17.12
C GLY A 21 10.46 6.91 -16.98
N GLN A 22 10.46 6.09 -15.94
CA GLN A 22 9.39 5.13 -15.67
C GLN A 22 8.38 5.67 -14.66
N ARG A 23 7.18 5.09 -14.68
CA ARG A 23 6.08 5.44 -13.78
C ARG A 23 5.63 4.20 -13.01
N LEU A 24 5.09 4.39 -11.81
CA LEU A 24 4.40 3.32 -11.09
C LEU A 24 3.11 2.98 -11.85
N VAL A 25 2.82 1.69 -12.03
CA VAL A 25 1.65 1.23 -12.80
C VAL A 25 0.75 0.26 -12.06
N SER A 26 1.25 -0.46 -11.04
CA SER A 26 0.46 -1.43 -10.26
C SER A 26 1.04 -1.55 -8.85
N PHE A 27 0.24 -2.06 -7.91
CA PHE A 27 0.68 -2.36 -6.54
C PHE A 27 0.10 -3.67 -6.03
N ARG A 28 0.66 -4.19 -4.94
CA ARG A 28 0.05 -5.21 -4.10
C ARG A 28 0.38 -4.92 -2.64
N LEU A 29 -0.49 -5.38 -1.74
CA LEU A 29 -0.28 -5.29 -0.31
C LEU A 29 0.10 -6.65 0.27
N ARG A 30 0.90 -6.63 1.32
CA ARG A 30 1.11 -7.76 2.21
C ARG A 30 0.24 -7.56 3.43
N VAL A 31 -0.69 -8.48 3.66
CA VAL A 31 -1.66 -8.42 4.75
C VAL A 31 -1.61 -9.75 5.50
N GLU A 32 -1.78 -9.72 6.82
CA GLU A 32 -2.05 -10.94 7.60
C GLU A 32 -3.38 -11.60 7.18
N ALA A 33 -3.58 -12.87 7.56
CA ALA A 33 -4.88 -13.49 7.36
C ALA A 33 -5.83 -13.02 8.47
N PRO A 34 -7.15 -12.89 8.20
CA PRO A 34 -8.12 -12.55 9.23
C PRO A 34 -8.03 -13.52 10.41
N ARG A 35 -7.79 -13.00 11.63
CA ARG A 35 -7.76 -13.80 12.86
C ARG A 35 -9.10 -13.70 13.58
N GLY A 36 -10.10 -14.41 13.07
CA GLY A 36 -11.42 -14.52 13.70
C GLY A 36 -12.35 -13.34 13.40
N VAL A 37 -13.27 -13.05 14.33
CA VAL A 37 -14.43 -12.14 14.10
C VAL A 37 -14.08 -10.66 14.27
N TRP A 38 -12.89 -10.33 14.80
CA TRP A 38 -12.58 -8.98 15.31
C TRP A 38 -11.27 -8.35 14.80
N ASP A 39 -10.41 -9.09 14.10
CA ASP A 39 -9.15 -8.54 13.56
C ASP A 39 -9.28 -8.30 12.05
N ASP A 40 -9.59 -7.04 11.69
CA ASP A 40 -9.42 -6.55 10.34
C ASP A 40 -7.94 -6.29 10.09
N THR A 41 -7.47 -6.68 8.91
CA THR A 41 -6.05 -6.92 8.72
C THR A 41 -5.32 -5.69 8.20
N ALA A 42 -4.42 -5.11 9.01
CA ALA A 42 -3.53 -4.05 8.56
C ALA A 42 -2.51 -4.54 7.51
N ALA A 43 -2.21 -3.67 6.55
CA ALA A 43 -1.17 -3.86 5.55
C ALA A 43 0.21 -3.68 6.19
N ASN A 44 1.00 -4.75 6.14
CA ASN A 44 2.34 -4.81 6.70
C ASN A 44 3.41 -4.36 5.70
N ALA A 45 3.13 -4.45 4.39
CA ALA A 45 4.03 -4.00 3.33
C ALA A 45 3.27 -3.64 2.05
N LEU A 46 3.92 -2.85 1.19
CA LEU A 46 3.45 -2.52 -0.16
C LEU A 46 4.56 -2.86 -1.15
N ALA A 47 4.20 -3.49 -2.27
CA ALA A 47 5.07 -3.62 -3.42
C ALA A 47 4.41 -2.94 -4.63
N ALA A 48 5.24 -2.43 -5.54
CA ALA A 48 4.79 -1.72 -6.72
C ALA A 48 5.54 -2.17 -7.97
N ILE A 49 4.86 -2.11 -9.12
CA ILE A 49 5.46 -2.38 -10.44
C ILE A 49 5.66 -1.05 -11.16
N CYS A 50 6.83 -0.88 -11.75
CA CYS A 50 7.15 0.21 -12.66
C CYS A 50 6.81 -0.16 -14.11
N SER A 51 6.60 0.85 -14.96
CA SER A 51 6.25 0.67 -16.36
C SER A 51 7.27 -0.14 -17.17
N GLY A 52 8.54 -0.18 -16.75
CA GLY A 52 9.58 -1.03 -17.34
C GLY A 52 9.69 -2.44 -16.73
N GLY A 53 8.75 -2.84 -15.87
CA GLY A 53 8.66 -4.19 -15.30
C GLY A 53 9.45 -4.42 -14.02
N SER A 54 10.24 -3.45 -13.55
CA SER A 54 10.92 -3.56 -12.24
C SER A 54 9.93 -3.51 -11.09
N VAL A 55 10.18 -4.31 -10.05
CA VAL A 55 9.38 -4.33 -8.82
C VAL A 55 10.11 -3.56 -7.72
N LEU A 56 9.38 -2.68 -7.03
CA LEU A 56 9.80 -2.02 -5.80
C LEU A 56 9.10 -2.72 -4.63
N GLU A 57 9.84 -3.28 -3.69
CA GLU A 57 9.25 -3.94 -2.51
C GLU A 57 9.56 -3.12 -1.26
N GLY A 58 8.51 -2.59 -0.63
CA GLY A 58 8.63 -1.83 0.60
C GLY A 58 9.18 -2.69 1.74
N ARG A 59 9.99 -2.06 2.61
CA ARG A 59 10.66 -2.68 3.77
C ARG A 59 9.72 -2.94 4.96
N GLY A 60 8.53 -3.43 4.67
CA GLY A 60 7.53 -3.79 5.67
C GLY A 60 7.88 -5.05 6.46
N GLY A 61 7.01 -5.40 7.41
CA GLY A 61 7.19 -6.58 8.27
C GLY A 61 7.13 -7.91 7.49
N PRO A 62 7.81 -8.97 7.97
CA PRO A 62 7.76 -10.30 7.37
C PRO A 62 6.42 -11.02 7.55
N GLN A 63 5.44 -10.43 8.25
CA GLN A 63 4.18 -11.06 8.58
C GLN A 63 3.14 -10.92 7.47
N GLY A 64 2.28 -11.94 7.34
CA GLY A 64 1.23 -12.00 6.35
C GLY A 64 1.67 -12.48 4.96
N THR A 65 0.72 -12.46 4.03
CA THR A 65 0.86 -12.95 2.66
C THR A 65 0.64 -11.81 1.66
N TRP A 66 1.38 -11.85 0.55
CA TRP A 66 1.12 -10.94 -0.57
C TRP A 66 -0.22 -11.27 -1.22
N GLY A 67 -1.05 -10.25 -1.38
CA GLY A 67 -2.23 -10.34 -2.22
C GLY A 67 -1.89 -10.35 -3.72
N ASN A 68 -2.93 -10.42 -4.54
CA ASN A 68 -2.79 -10.25 -5.98
C ASN A 68 -2.35 -8.82 -6.33
N TRP A 69 -1.68 -8.68 -7.47
CA TRP A 69 -1.42 -7.37 -8.05
C TRP A 69 -2.73 -6.68 -8.45
N SER A 70 -2.79 -5.37 -8.24
CA SER A 70 -3.84 -4.53 -8.79
C SER A 70 -3.80 -4.59 -10.32
N LEU A 71 -4.94 -4.28 -10.94
CA LEU A 71 -4.94 -3.99 -12.36
C LEU A 71 -3.91 -2.88 -12.66
N PRO A 72 -3.05 -3.07 -13.68
CA PRO A 72 -2.09 -2.05 -14.04
C PRO A 72 -2.79 -0.84 -14.67
N CYS A 73 -2.16 0.32 -14.59
CA CYS A 73 -2.57 1.47 -15.36
C CYS A 73 -2.60 1.15 -16.87
N PRO A 74 -3.49 1.79 -17.65
CA PRO A 74 -3.51 1.64 -19.10
C PRO A 74 -2.14 1.94 -19.73
N PRO A 75 -1.82 1.36 -20.91
CA PRO A 75 -0.56 1.65 -21.61
C PRO A 75 -0.32 3.16 -21.78
N GLY A 76 0.89 3.62 -21.42
CA GLY A 76 1.28 5.02 -21.45
C GLY A 76 0.84 5.86 -20.25
N ALA A 77 -0.05 5.35 -19.39
CA ALA A 77 -0.43 6.00 -18.14
C ALA A 77 0.48 5.57 -16.98
N GLY A 78 0.45 6.35 -15.90
CA GLY A 78 1.07 6.00 -14.62
C GLY A 78 0.25 6.50 -13.45
N VAL A 79 0.59 6.04 -12.26
CA VAL A 79 -0.11 6.44 -11.04
C VAL A 79 0.20 7.90 -10.73
N CYS A 80 -0.86 8.69 -10.56
CA CYS A 80 -0.83 10.13 -10.27
C CYS A 80 -1.54 10.48 -8.96
N GLY A 81 -2.24 9.52 -8.36
CA GLY A 81 -2.95 9.72 -7.11
C GLY A 81 -3.27 8.40 -6.44
N LEU A 82 -3.58 8.49 -5.15
CA LEU A 82 -4.03 7.34 -4.36
C LEU A 82 -5.10 7.74 -3.36
N ARG A 83 -5.88 6.75 -2.90
CA ARG A 83 -6.82 6.86 -1.79
C ARG A 83 -6.58 5.70 -0.84
N THR A 84 -6.30 6.00 0.42
CA THR A 84 -6.10 4.99 1.47
C THR A 84 -7.42 4.68 2.16
N ARG A 85 -7.60 3.41 2.55
CA ARG A 85 -8.63 2.96 3.47
C ARG A 85 -7.96 2.60 4.80
N LEU A 86 -8.31 3.31 5.85
CA LEU A 86 -7.81 3.07 7.20
C LEU A 86 -8.88 2.39 8.05
N GLU A 87 -8.46 1.67 9.08
CA GLU A 87 -9.37 1.24 10.16
C GLU A 87 -10.03 2.45 10.84
N PRO A 88 -11.31 2.33 11.25
CA PRO A 88 -11.92 3.34 12.09
C PRO A 88 -11.27 3.32 13.48
N PRO A 89 -11.15 4.47 14.16
CA PRO A 89 -10.63 4.51 15.51
C PRO A 89 -11.48 3.63 16.42
N GLN A 90 -10.89 2.62 17.09
CA GLN A 90 -11.57 1.87 18.12
C GLN A 90 -11.41 2.58 19.48
N ARG A 91 -12.29 2.28 20.44
CA ARG A 91 -12.17 2.86 21.79
C ARG A 91 -11.21 2.01 22.61
N GLY A 92 -9.90 2.26 22.45
CA GLY A 92 -8.87 1.77 23.36
C GLY A 92 -7.97 0.64 22.84
N GLY A 93 -7.45 0.75 21.61
CA GLY A 93 -6.49 -0.19 21.02
C GLY A 93 -5.51 0.50 20.04
N ASP A 94 -4.70 -0.29 19.31
CA ASP A 94 -3.94 0.21 18.16
C ASP A 94 -4.93 0.58 17.05
N ASP A 95 -5.29 1.86 16.96
CA ASP A 95 -6.49 2.33 16.25
C ASP A 95 -6.27 2.66 14.76
N THR A 96 -5.18 2.20 14.12
CA THR A 96 -4.79 2.77 12.81
C THR A 96 -3.96 1.84 11.91
N GLY A 97 -4.56 0.76 11.42
CA GLY A 97 -4.05 -0.01 10.29
C GLY A 97 -4.45 0.57 8.92
N LEU A 98 -3.54 0.53 7.93
CA LEU A 98 -3.90 0.70 6.52
C LEU A 98 -4.52 -0.60 6.01
N ASN A 99 -5.78 -0.60 5.59
CA ASN A 99 -6.45 -1.81 5.11
C ASN A 99 -6.37 -1.96 3.60
N ASP A 100 -6.44 -0.86 2.86
CA ASP A 100 -6.49 -0.92 1.39
C ASP A 100 -6.02 0.38 0.73
N VAL A 101 -5.69 0.31 -0.55
CA VAL A 101 -5.28 1.44 -1.38
C VAL A 101 -5.98 1.37 -2.74
N ASP A 102 -6.61 2.47 -3.15
CA ASP A 102 -7.00 2.67 -4.56
C ASP A 102 -5.95 3.54 -5.25
N LEU A 103 -5.52 3.15 -6.45
CA LEU A 103 -4.65 3.97 -7.29
C LEU A 103 -5.44 4.63 -8.41
N TYR A 104 -5.04 5.87 -8.73
CA TYR A 104 -5.57 6.64 -9.84
C TYR A 104 -4.49 6.80 -10.91
N CYS A 105 -4.84 6.48 -12.15
CA CYS A 105 -3.94 6.54 -13.30
C CYS A 105 -4.19 7.80 -14.14
N CYS A 106 -3.11 8.47 -14.54
CA CYS A 106 -3.12 9.62 -15.44
C CYS A 106 -2.12 9.43 -16.59
N SER A 107 -2.34 10.13 -17.69
CA SER A 107 -1.47 10.18 -18.89
C SER A 107 -0.39 11.24 -18.78
#